data_AF-A0A970AIM1-F1
#
_entry.id   AF-A0A970AIM1-F1
#
_cell.length_a   1.000
_cell.length_b   1.000
_cell.length_c   1.000
_cell.angle_alpha   90.00
_cell.angle_beta   90.00
_cell.angle_gamma   90.00
#
_symmetry.space_group_name_H-M   'P 1'
#
loop_
_entity.id
_entity.type
_entity.pdbx_description
1 polymer ?
#
loop_
_entity_poly.entity_id
_entity_poly.type
_entity_poly.pdbx_seq_one_letter_code
_entity_poly.pdbx_strand_id
1 'polypeptide(L)'
;FRETNFSRLPVYQNSIDNVIGVIHQKDFYNHVIYAGEPLESIIKPAVFITKSMKISRALELLQQSKSHIAIITDEYGGTAGIVTMEDILEELVGDIWDEHDEVIEEFEQLSDVEYKVKTSASLQELFDILEIDEDVGMLKVGSWVIEQLGKIPNEGESFIYKNLTVTVAHTDSQRVLEVIVKVNPEEVQEEASKVS
;
A
#
# COMPACT_ATOMS: atom_id res chain seq x y z
N PHE A 1 -20.84 2.77 5.23
CA PHE A 1 -20.89 3.25 3.84
C PHE A 1 -20.60 4.74 3.72
N ARG A 2 -21.44 5.66 4.22
CA ARG A 2 -21.20 7.12 4.06
C ARG A 2 -19.93 7.65 4.74
N GLU A 3 -19.55 7.09 5.88
CA GLU A 3 -18.36 7.53 6.63
C GLU A 3 -17.06 6.97 6.06
N THR A 4 -17.09 5.72 5.58
CA THR A 4 -15.89 4.99 5.16
C THR A 4 -15.67 4.94 3.64
N ASN A 5 -16.69 5.27 2.84
CA ASN A 5 -16.72 5.10 1.38
C ASN A 5 -16.43 3.67 0.87
N PHE A 6 -16.42 2.66 1.74
CA PHE A 6 -16.26 1.27 1.32
C PHE A 6 -17.47 0.80 0.52
N SER A 7 -17.23 0.01 -0.53
CA SER A 7 -18.29 -0.55 -1.38
C SER A 7 -18.91 -1.83 -0.79
N ARG A 8 -18.22 -2.47 0.15
CA ARG A 8 -18.58 -3.75 0.76
C ARG A 8 -18.25 -3.74 2.24
N LEU A 9 -19.08 -4.41 3.05
CA LEU A 9 -18.86 -4.56 4.49
C LEU A 9 -19.11 -6.01 4.92
N PRO A 10 -18.21 -6.62 5.70
CA PRO A 10 -18.51 -7.87 6.39
C PRO A 10 -19.65 -7.68 7.39
N VAL A 11 -20.49 -8.70 7.51
CA VAL A 11 -21.54 -8.78 8.53
C VAL A 11 -21.18 -9.91 9.46
N TYR A 12 -21.13 -9.62 10.76
CA TYR A 12 -20.85 -10.62 11.79
C TYR A 12 -21.98 -10.70 12.80
N GLN A 13 -22.06 -11.81 13.52
CA GLN A 13 -23.05 -12.03 14.57
C GLN A 13 -22.35 -12.30 15.91
N ASN A 14 -22.62 -11.46 16.91
CA ASN A 14 -22.08 -11.50 18.27
C ASN A 14 -20.57 -11.22 18.40
N SER A 15 -19.71 -11.84 17.59
CA SER A 15 -18.26 -11.64 17.57
C SER A 15 -17.77 -11.35 16.16
N ILE A 16 -16.70 -10.57 16.05
CA ILE A 16 -15.98 -10.34 14.79
C ILE A 16 -15.47 -11.64 14.17
N ASP A 17 -15.25 -12.68 14.98
CA ASP A 17 -14.83 -14.00 14.53
C ASP A 17 -15.95 -14.77 13.81
N ASN A 18 -17.21 -14.38 14.03
CA ASN A 18 -18.38 -15.03 13.47
C ASN A 18 -18.95 -14.20 12.32
N VAL A 19 -18.20 -14.11 11.23
CA VAL A 19 -18.65 -13.46 9.99
C VAL A 19 -19.70 -14.34 9.30
N ILE A 20 -20.90 -13.80 9.14
CA ILE A 20 -22.04 -14.50 8.52
C ILE A 20 -22.23 -14.15 7.05
N GLY A 21 -21.55 -13.12 6.54
CA GLY A 21 -21.60 -12.75 5.14
C GLY A 21 -21.04 -11.37 4.84
N VAL A 22 -21.38 -10.85 3.66
CA VAL A 22 -20.96 -9.55 3.16
C VAL A 22 -22.16 -8.83 2.55
N ILE A 23 -22.25 -7.52 2.77
CA ILE A 23 -23.24 -6.66 2.11
C ILE A 23 -22.55 -5.71 1.12
N HIS A 24 -23.23 -5.44 0.00
CA HIS A 24 -22.80 -4.46 -0.98
C HIS A 24 -23.56 -3.15 -0.78
N GLN A 25 -22.85 -2.03 -0.92
CA GLN A 25 -23.45 -0.69 -0.82
C GLN A 25 -24.63 -0.51 -1.78
N LYS A 26 -24.49 -0.97 -3.02
CA LYS A 26 -25.55 -0.88 -4.05
C LYS A 26 -26.82 -1.62 -3.62
N ASP A 27 -26.66 -2.84 -3.12
CA ASP A 27 -27.79 -3.68 -2.70
C ASP A 27 -28.45 -3.08 -1.44
N PHE A 28 -27.66 -2.53 -0.52
CA PHE A 28 -28.17 -1.81 0.64
C PHE A 28 -29.07 -0.62 0.26
N TYR A 29 -28.62 0.27 -0.64
CA TYR A 29 -29.46 1.39 -1.03
C TYR A 29 -30.69 0.94 -1.82
N ASN A 30 -30.53 0.03 -2.78
CA ASN A 30 -31.64 -0.39 -3.65
C ASN A 30 -32.71 -1.19 -2.92
N HIS A 31 -32.32 -2.17 -2.11
CA HIS A 31 -33.26 -3.10 -1.50
C HIS A 31 -33.68 -2.66 -0.10
N VAL A 32 -32.75 -2.20 0.74
CA VAL A 32 -33.08 -1.84 2.13
C VAL A 32 -33.64 -0.42 2.20
N ILE A 33 -32.94 0.56 1.63
CA ILE A 33 -33.35 1.97 1.76
C ILE A 33 -34.52 2.31 0.84
N TYR A 34 -34.46 1.93 -0.43
CA TYR A 34 -35.50 2.29 -1.40
C TYR A 34 -36.68 1.31 -1.42
N ALA A 35 -36.43 0.01 -1.37
CA ALA A 35 -37.49 -1.00 -1.42
C ALA A 35 -38.02 -1.45 -0.04
N GLY A 36 -37.35 -1.10 1.06
CA GLY A 36 -37.78 -1.44 2.42
C GLY A 36 -37.63 -2.92 2.77
N GLU A 37 -36.78 -3.66 2.06
CA GLU A 37 -36.50 -5.07 2.32
C GLU A 37 -35.65 -5.25 3.61
N PRO A 38 -35.79 -6.37 4.32
CA PRO A 38 -34.95 -6.67 5.48
C PRO A 38 -33.46 -6.72 5.12
N LEU A 39 -32.58 -6.29 6.02
CA LEU A 39 -31.13 -6.31 5.77
C LEU A 39 -30.62 -7.73 5.47
N GLU A 40 -31.20 -8.73 6.11
CA GLU A 40 -30.85 -10.14 5.96
C GLU A 40 -31.01 -10.64 4.52
N SER A 41 -31.91 -10.02 3.74
CA SER A 41 -32.16 -10.39 2.34
C SER A 41 -30.99 -10.09 1.40
N ILE A 42 -30.11 -9.15 1.78
CA ILE A 42 -28.98 -8.72 0.95
C ILE A 42 -27.64 -9.28 1.44
N ILE A 43 -27.62 -10.05 2.53
CA ILE A 43 -26.40 -10.68 3.04
C ILE A 43 -26.01 -11.81 2.08
N LYS A 44 -24.86 -11.65 1.43
CA LYS A 44 -24.29 -12.68 0.56
C LYS A 44 -23.26 -13.53 1.33
N PRO A 45 -23.11 -14.82 1.00
CA PRO A 45 -22.09 -15.66 1.63
C PRO A 45 -20.69 -15.06 1.50
N ALA A 46 -19.95 -15.07 2.59
CA ALA A 46 -18.55 -14.65 2.60
C ALA A 46 -17.65 -15.78 2.04
N VAL A 47 -16.56 -15.39 1.38
CA VAL A 47 -15.49 -16.30 0.99
C VAL A 47 -14.48 -16.33 2.13
N PHE A 48 -14.08 -17.51 2.56
CA PHE A 48 -13.08 -17.69 3.61
C PHE A 48 -11.80 -18.28 3.04
N ILE A 49 -10.68 -17.72 3.46
CA ILE A 49 -9.33 -18.18 3.11
C ILE A 49 -8.46 -18.27 4.37
N THR A 50 -7.42 -19.09 4.35
CA THR A 50 -6.47 -19.18 5.46
C THR A 50 -5.26 -18.27 5.22
N LYS A 51 -4.61 -17.81 6.29
CA LYS A 51 -3.36 -17.02 6.20
C LYS A 51 -2.24 -17.74 5.42
N SER A 52 -2.23 -19.06 5.43
CA SER A 52 -1.26 -19.91 4.72
C SER A 52 -1.64 -20.21 3.26
N MET A 53 -2.82 -19.77 2.79
CA MET A 53 -3.28 -20.03 1.43
C MET A 53 -2.43 -19.24 0.43
N LYS A 54 -2.04 -19.89 -0.68
CA LYS A 54 -1.37 -19.20 -1.78
C LYS A 54 -2.28 -18.11 -2.37
N ILE A 55 -1.71 -16.95 -2.64
CA ILE A 55 -2.43 -15.79 -3.15
C ILE A 55 -3.11 -16.06 -4.51
N SER A 56 -2.47 -16.83 -5.40
CA SER A 56 -3.08 -17.27 -6.67
C SER A 56 -4.34 -18.13 -6.45
N ARG A 57 -4.34 -18.97 -5.40
CA ARG A 57 -5.51 -19.77 -5.04
C ARG A 57 -6.62 -18.91 -4.43
N ALA A 58 -6.28 -17.90 -3.65
CA ALA A 58 -7.23 -16.93 -3.12
C ALA A 58 -7.92 -16.16 -4.27
N LEU A 59 -7.16 -15.74 -5.30
CA LEU A 59 -7.70 -15.11 -6.50
C LEU A 59 -8.72 -16.01 -7.21
N GLU A 60 -8.36 -17.26 -7.46
CA GLU A 60 -9.25 -18.23 -8.10
C GLU A 60 -10.58 -18.39 -7.33
N LEU A 61 -10.53 -18.47 -6.01
CA LEU A 61 -11.73 -18.60 -5.17
C LEU A 61 -12.62 -17.35 -5.27
N LEU A 62 -12.03 -16.17 -5.22
CA LEU A 62 -12.76 -14.90 -5.39
C LEU A 62 -13.41 -14.80 -6.77
N GLN A 63 -12.70 -15.19 -7.84
CA GLN A 63 -13.23 -15.24 -9.20
C GLN A 63 -14.39 -16.24 -9.35
N GLN A 64 -14.23 -17.45 -8.83
CA GLN A 64 -15.26 -18.50 -8.89
C GLN A 64 -16.53 -18.11 -8.13
N SER A 65 -16.38 -17.48 -6.97
CA SER A 65 -17.49 -17.01 -6.14
C SER A 65 -18.11 -15.69 -6.61
N LYS A 66 -17.49 -15.02 -7.60
CA LYS A 66 -17.82 -13.64 -8.01
C LYS A 66 -17.81 -12.66 -6.83
N SER A 67 -16.91 -12.89 -5.87
CA SER A 67 -16.68 -12.02 -4.72
C SER A 67 -15.43 -11.17 -4.96
N HIS A 68 -15.42 -9.96 -4.41
CA HIS A 68 -14.23 -9.08 -4.41
C HIS A 68 -13.59 -8.97 -3.02
N ILE A 69 -14.12 -9.67 -2.02
CA ILE A 69 -13.60 -9.65 -0.66
C ILE A 69 -13.61 -11.07 -0.09
N ALA A 70 -12.54 -11.42 0.60
CA ALA A 70 -12.42 -12.64 1.38
C ALA A 70 -12.10 -12.30 2.84
N ILE A 71 -12.58 -13.15 3.75
CA ILE A 71 -12.27 -13.12 5.17
C ILE A 71 -11.09 -14.08 5.40
N ILE A 72 -10.06 -13.58 6.05
CA ILE A 72 -8.87 -14.36 6.40
C ILE A 72 -9.11 -14.97 7.78
N THR A 73 -9.04 -16.29 7.87
CA THR A 73 -9.13 -17.01 9.16
C THR A 73 -7.74 -17.39 9.65
N ASP A 74 -7.54 -17.33 10.96
CA ASP A 74 -6.37 -17.90 11.63
C ASP A 74 -6.54 -19.42 11.89
N GLU A 75 -5.55 -20.02 12.54
CA GLU A 75 -5.50 -21.45 12.86
C GLU A 75 -6.48 -21.88 13.96
N TYR A 76 -7.04 -20.93 14.70
CA TYR A 76 -7.97 -21.15 15.81
C TYR A 76 -9.42 -20.86 15.41
N GLY A 77 -9.66 -20.50 14.14
CA GLY A 77 -10.99 -20.16 13.61
C GLY A 77 -11.41 -18.72 13.90
N GLY A 78 -10.49 -17.87 14.37
CA GLY A 78 -10.68 -16.45 14.52
C GLY A 78 -10.53 -15.71 13.19
N THR A 79 -11.06 -14.48 13.13
CA THR A 79 -10.85 -13.62 11.96
C THR A 79 -9.52 -12.88 12.09
N ALA A 80 -8.56 -13.25 11.24
CA ALA A 80 -7.26 -12.59 11.16
C ALA A 80 -7.32 -11.26 10.40
N GLY A 81 -8.26 -11.12 9.47
CA GLY A 81 -8.41 -9.91 8.66
C GLY A 81 -9.28 -10.12 7.43
N ILE A 82 -9.14 -9.21 6.46
CA ILE A 82 -9.80 -9.27 5.16
C ILE A 82 -8.77 -9.02 4.06
N VAL A 83 -9.08 -9.47 2.85
CA VAL A 83 -8.32 -9.12 1.64
C VAL A 83 -9.29 -8.90 0.49
N THR A 84 -8.97 -7.98 -0.39
CA THR A 84 -9.75 -7.70 -1.60
C THR A 84 -9.13 -8.34 -2.84
N MET A 85 -9.94 -8.49 -3.90
CA MET A 85 -9.43 -8.94 -5.19
C MET A 85 -8.39 -7.97 -5.74
N GLU A 86 -8.58 -6.68 -5.48
CA GLU A 86 -7.70 -5.59 -5.86
C GLU A 86 -6.32 -5.74 -5.19
N ASP A 87 -6.27 -5.98 -3.87
CA ASP A 87 -5.00 -6.23 -3.15
C ASP A 87 -4.27 -7.46 -3.70
N ILE A 88 -5.04 -8.53 -4.02
CA ILE A 88 -4.47 -9.77 -4.56
C ILE A 88 -3.90 -9.57 -5.96
N LEU A 89 -4.58 -8.78 -6.80
CA LEU A 89 -4.09 -8.46 -8.13
C LEU A 89 -2.84 -7.58 -8.05
N GLU A 90 -2.82 -6.57 -7.18
CA GLU A 90 -1.65 -5.72 -6.95
C GLU A 90 -0.41 -6.56 -6.59
N GLU A 91 -0.55 -7.51 -5.65
CA GLU A 91 0.55 -8.40 -5.24
C GLU A 91 0.99 -9.40 -6.32
N LEU A 92 0.04 -9.92 -7.12
CA LEU A 92 0.36 -10.91 -8.17
C LEU A 92 0.97 -10.29 -9.41
N VAL A 93 0.57 -9.06 -9.70
CA VAL A 93 0.87 -8.39 -10.96
C VAL A 93 2.02 -7.40 -10.80
N GLY A 94 2.18 -6.81 -9.61
CA GLY A 94 3.00 -5.60 -9.45
C GLY A 94 2.44 -4.45 -10.29
N ASP A 95 3.26 -3.42 -10.53
CA ASP A 95 2.98 -2.48 -11.63
C ASP A 95 2.93 -3.30 -12.94
N ILE A 96 1.78 -3.33 -13.63
CA ILE A 96 1.65 -4.01 -14.92
C ILE A 96 2.63 -3.35 -15.89
N TRP A 97 3.59 -4.13 -16.36
CA TRP A 97 4.46 -3.80 -17.49
C TRP A 97 3.93 -4.53 -18.73
N ASP A 98 3.22 -3.83 -19.62
CA ASP A 98 2.88 -4.36 -20.94
C ASP A 98 4.13 -4.45 -21.82
N GLU A 99 4.14 -5.37 -22.78
CA GLU A 99 5.21 -5.53 -23.79
C GLU A 99 5.42 -4.30 -24.69
N HIS A 100 4.54 -3.29 -24.57
CA HIS A 100 4.57 -2.02 -25.29
C HIS A 100 4.66 -0.79 -24.36
N ASP A 101 4.77 -0.95 -23.05
CA ASP A 101 4.80 0.20 -22.13
C ASP A 101 6.21 0.83 -22.10
N GLU A 102 6.27 2.15 -22.30
CA GLU A 102 7.44 2.94 -21.95
C GLU A 102 7.77 2.69 -20.48
N VAL A 103 9.04 2.42 -20.16
CA VAL A 103 9.49 2.12 -18.81
C VAL A 103 9.11 3.28 -17.88
N ILE A 104 8.05 3.15 -17.06
CA ILE A 104 7.75 4.01 -15.90
C ILE A 104 8.78 3.72 -14.81
N GLU A 105 10.02 4.16 -15.04
CA GLU A 105 11.14 3.92 -14.14
C GLU A 105 10.74 4.26 -12.68
N GLU A 106 10.85 3.28 -11.77
CA GLU A 106 10.65 3.53 -10.34
C GLU A 106 11.62 4.60 -9.80
N PHE A 107 12.70 4.81 -10.54
CA PHE A 107 13.73 5.82 -10.36
C PHE A 107 13.93 6.58 -11.66
N GLU A 108 13.34 7.76 -11.79
CA GLU A 108 13.58 8.65 -12.92
C GLU A 108 14.65 9.67 -12.53
N GLN A 109 15.82 9.61 -13.18
CA GLN A 109 16.87 10.59 -12.96
C GLN A 109 16.49 11.93 -13.62
N LEU A 110 16.24 12.96 -12.81
CA LEU A 110 15.91 14.31 -13.29
C LEU A 110 17.17 15.14 -13.59
N SER A 111 18.27 14.86 -12.89
CA SER A 111 19.59 15.47 -13.12
C SER A 111 20.70 14.62 -12.50
N ASP A 112 21.97 15.05 -12.63
CA ASP A 112 23.14 14.39 -12.01
C ASP A 112 22.99 14.20 -10.49
N VAL A 113 22.14 14.99 -9.83
CA VAL A 113 21.98 14.99 -8.36
C VAL A 113 20.53 14.89 -7.90
N GLU A 114 19.57 14.72 -8.80
CA GLU A 114 18.14 14.66 -8.44
C GLU A 114 17.45 13.48 -9.12
N TYR A 115 16.69 12.74 -8.33
CA TYR A 115 15.91 11.58 -8.74
C TYR A 115 14.46 11.77 -8.31
N LYS A 116 13.53 11.44 -9.19
CA LYS A 116 12.13 11.25 -8.86
C LYS A 116 11.91 9.77 -8.61
N VAL A 117 11.35 9.44 -7.45
CA VAL A 117 11.27 8.07 -6.96
C VAL A 117 9.85 7.75 -6.57
N LYS A 118 9.32 6.62 -7.05
CA LYS A 118 8.02 6.10 -6.59
C LYS A 118 8.14 5.59 -5.16
N THR A 119 7.13 5.82 -4.33
CA THR A 119 7.14 5.34 -2.95
C THR A 119 6.99 3.82 -2.80
N SER A 120 6.51 3.15 -3.85
CA SER A 120 6.47 1.68 -3.97
C SER A 120 7.84 1.06 -4.20
N ALA A 121 8.85 1.85 -4.57
CA ALA A 121 10.20 1.38 -4.84
C ALA A 121 10.88 0.84 -3.58
N SER A 122 11.82 -0.10 -3.77
CA SER A 122 12.67 -0.61 -2.70
C SER A 122 13.60 0.49 -2.19
N LEU A 123 13.65 0.70 -0.87
CA LEU A 123 14.62 1.61 -0.28
C LEU A 123 16.04 1.09 -0.43
N GLN A 124 16.24 -0.24 -0.39
CA GLN A 124 17.55 -0.83 -0.61
C GLN A 124 18.07 -0.51 -2.01
N GLU A 125 17.23 -0.63 -3.03
CA GLU A 125 17.63 -0.31 -4.42
C GLU A 125 17.93 1.19 -4.58
N LEU A 126 17.16 2.06 -3.92
CA LEU A 126 17.49 3.50 -3.88
C LEU A 126 18.88 3.73 -3.29
N PHE A 127 19.21 3.07 -2.19
CA PHE A 127 20.51 3.21 -1.54
C PHE A 127 21.63 2.63 -2.39
N ASP A 128 21.40 1.50 -3.06
CA ASP A 128 22.36 0.90 -3.97
C ASP A 128 22.65 1.85 -5.16
N ILE A 129 21.63 2.48 -5.74
CA ILE A 129 21.77 3.49 -6.83
C ILE A 129 22.56 4.71 -6.37
N LEU A 130 22.33 5.15 -5.13
CA LEU A 130 22.98 6.31 -4.54
C LEU A 130 24.33 5.98 -3.87
N GLU A 131 24.80 4.74 -4.01
CA GLU A 131 26.03 4.23 -3.39
C GLU A 131 26.09 4.42 -1.86
N ILE A 132 24.94 4.31 -1.18
CA ILE A 132 24.81 4.39 0.27
C ILE A 132 24.95 2.99 0.86
N ASP A 133 26.05 2.74 1.56
CA ASP A 133 26.33 1.46 2.23
C ASP A 133 25.50 1.33 3.54
N GLU A 134 24.23 0.95 3.38
CA GLU A 134 23.31 0.64 4.49
C GLU A 134 22.33 -0.48 4.08
N ASP A 135 22.18 -1.47 4.96
CA ASP A 135 21.20 -2.56 4.81
C ASP A 135 19.89 -2.17 5.50
N VAL A 136 18.88 -1.88 4.69
CA VAL A 136 17.52 -1.52 5.13
C VAL A 136 16.52 -2.67 4.91
N GLY A 137 17.00 -3.85 4.50
CA GLY A 137 16.19 -5.02 4.25
C GLY A 137 15.13 -4.79 3.17
N MET A 138 13.88 -5.18 3.45
CA MET A 138 12.76 -5.11 2.50
C MET A 138 11.92 -3.82 2.64
N LEU A 139 12.50 -2.75 3.18
CA LEU A 139 11.78 -1.50 3.42
C LEU A 139 11.47 -0.78 2.08
N LYS A 140 10.27 -0.19 2.00
CA LYS A 140 9.85 0.64 0.86
C LYS A 140 10.10 2.13 1.14
N VAL A 141 10.37 2.90 0.09
CA VAL A 141 10.62 4.35 0.19
C VAL A 141 9.47 5.09 0.90
N GLY A 142 8.21 4.73 0.62
CA GLY A 142 7.05 5.34 1.26
C GLY A 142 7.01 5.13 2.78
N SER A 143 7.26 3.91 3.24
CA SER A 143 7.31 3.59 4.67
C SER A 143 8.41 4.37 5.38
N TRP A 144 9.58 4.45 4.75
CA TRP A 144 10.70 5.22 5.25
C TRP A 144 10.39 6.72 5.37
N VAL A 145 9.76 7.32 4.37
CA VAL A 145 9.33 8.74 4.40
C VAL A 145 8.38 9.01 5.57
N ILE A 146 7.41 8.11 5.82
CA ILE A 146 6.48 8.23 6.94
C ILE A 146 7.20 8.07 8.28
N GLU A 147 8.15 7.14 8.38
CA GLU A 147 8.96 6.95 9.58
C GLU A 147 9.81 8.18 9.91
N GLN A 148 10.43 8.80 8.90
CA GLN A 148 11.25 10.01 9.10
C GLN A 148 10.41 11.24 9.49
N LEU A 149 9.22 11.39 8.91
CA LEU A 149 8.34 12.54 9.19
C LEU A 149 7.39 12.32 10.38
N GLY A 150 7.23 11.07 10.84
CA GLY A 150 6.38 10.69 11.96
C GLY A 150 4.86 10.83 11.71
N LYS A 151 4.46 11.05 10.45
CA LYS A 151 3.07 11.23 10.01
C LYS A 151 2.96 10.98 8.50
N ILE A 152 1.72 10.87 8.01
CA ILE A 152 1.45 10.98 6.57
C ILE A 152 1.75 12.44 6.16
N PRO A 153 2.73 12.68 5.28
CA PRO A 153 3.14 14.03 4.92
C PRO A 153 2.27 14.63 3.82
N ASN A 154 2.24 15.96 3.74
CA ASN A 154 1.66 16.68 2.61
C ASN A 154 2.71 16.91 1.51
N GLU A 155 2.25 17.21 0.29
CA GLU A 155 3.12 17.67 -0.80
C GLU A 155 3.99 18.87 -0.37
N GLY A 156 5.26 18.82 -0.76
CA GLY A 156 6.28 19.81 -0.43
C GLY A 156 6.93 19.65 0.95
N GLU A 157 6.44 18.77 1.82
CA GLU A 157 7.16 18.44 3.05
C GLU A 157 8.47 17.71 2.72
N SER A 158 9.52 17.99 3.48
CA SER A 158 10.86 17.44 3.24
C SER A 158 11.61 17.11 4.52
N PHE A 159 12.59 16.24 4.41
CA PHE A 159 13.54 15.92 5.47
C PHE A 159 14.94 15.71 4.90
N ILE A 160 15.94 15.78 5.79
CA ILE A 160 17.34 15.50 5.47
C ILE A 160 17.69 14.14 6.07
N TYR A 161 18.36 13.30 5.27
CA TYR A 161 18.89 12.03 5.72
C TYR A 161 20.29 11.84 5.13
N LYS A 162 21.31 11.84 5.99
CA LYS A 162 22.72 11.91 5.56
C LYS A 162 22.95 13.10 4.61
N ASN A 163 23.49 12.84 3.42
CA ASN A 163 23.67 13.80 2.34
C ASN A 163 22.42 13.95 1.45
N LEU A 164 21.29 13.33 1.76
CA LEU A 164 20.07 13.42 0.95
C LEU A 164 19.10 14.48 1.46
N THR A 165 18.48 15.20 0.54
CA THR A 165 17.24 15.94 0.79
C THR A 165 16.10 15.23 0.08
N VAL A 166 15.12 14.77 0.85
CA VAL A 166 13.95 14.06 0.33
C VAL A 166 12.75 14.95 0.45
N THR A 167 12.06 15.20 -0.66
CA THR A 167 10.90 16.09 -0.74
C THR A 167 9.71 15.33 -1.28
N VAL A 168 8.56 15.44 -0.62
CA VAL A 168 7.31 14.83 -1.08
C VAL A 168 6.83 15.57 -2.32
N ALA A 169 6.78 14.89 -3.46
CA ALA A 169 6.45 15.48 -4.74
C ALA A 169 4.95 15.41 -5.03
N HIS A 170 4.35 14.24 -4.78
CA HIS A 170 2.94 13.98 -5.04
C HIS A 170 2.34 13.07 -3.96
N THR A 171 1.14 13.41 -3.49
CA THR A 171 0.36 12.60 -2.54
C THR A 171 -1.05 12.38 -3.06
N ASP A 172 -1.65 11.20 -2.84
CA ASP A 172 -3.11 11.08 -2.91
C ASP A 172 -3.73 11.26 -1.51
N SER A 173 -5.06 11.14 -1.40
CA SER A 173 -5.79 11.31 -0.15
C SER A 173 -5.42 10.33 0.99
N GLN A 174 -4.64 9.29 0.71
CA GLN A 174 -4.33 8.20 1.64
C GLN A 174 -2.83 7.85 1.74
N ARG A 175 -2.00 8.22 0.76
CA ARG A 175 -0.58 7.83 0.69
C ARG A 175 0.27 8.80 -0.13
N VAL A 176 1.57 8.81 0.17
CA VAL A 176 2.59 9.46 -0.66
C VAL A 176 2.79 8.61 -1.92
N LEU A 177 2.82 9.24 -3.09
CA LEU A 177 2.99 8.55 -4.38
C LEU A 177 4.40 8.70 -4.92
N GLU A 178 4.98 9.90 -4.78
CA GLU A 178 6.29 10.22 -5.35
C GLU A 178 7.10 11.14 -4.42
N VAL A 179 8.42 10.96 -4.44
CA VAL A 179 9.37 11.84 -3.78
C VAL A 179 10.47 12.29 -4.74
N ILE A 180 10.98 13.51 -4.54
CA ILE A 180 12.23 13.96 -5.12
C ILE A 180 13.35 13.72 -4.11
N VAL A 181 14.35 12.95 -4.51
CA VAL A 181 15.57 12.70 -3.74
C VAL A 181 16.70 13.48 -4.38
N LYS A 182 17.26 14.44 -3.63
CA LYS A 182 18.39 15.24 -4.03
C LYS A 182 19.63 14.82 -3.27
N VAL A 183 20.71 14.51 -3.97
CA VAL A 183 22.03 14.27 -3.41
C VAL A 183 22.71 15.62 -3.18
N ASN A 184 22.95 15.96 -1.92
CA ASN A 184 23.69 17.16 -1.56
C ASN A 184 25.20 16.89 -1.65
N PRO A 185 25.99 17.91 -2.03
CA PRO A 185 27.45 17.82 -1.95
C PRO A 185 27.87 17.46 -0.52
N GLU A 186 28.80 16.52 -0.36
CA GLU A 186 29.42 16.30 0.95
C GLU A 186 30.12 17.58 1.40
N GLU A 187 29.76 18.09 2.59
CA GLU A 187 30.59 19.09 3.25
C GLU A 187 31.92 18.42 3.59
N VAL A 188 32.96 18.75 2.82
CA VAL A 188 34.35 18.41 3.17
C VAL A 188 34.63 19.04 4.53
N GLN A 189 34.63 18.23 5.59
CA GLN A 189 35.20 18.64 6.86
C GLN A 189 36.71 18.84 6.62
N GLU A 190 37.15 20.09 6.46
CA GLU A 190 38.57 20.42 6.54
C GLU A 190 39.07 19.98 7.93
N GLU A 191 39.72 18.81 7.98
CA GLU A 191 40.57 18.46 9.11
C GLU A 191 41.67 19.52 9.21
N ALA A 192 41.46 20.48 10.10
CA ALA A 192 42.47 21.42 10.52
C ALA A 192 43.64 20.64 11.12
N SER A 193 44.59 20.30 10.26
CA SER A 193 45.90 19.78 10.59
C SER A 193 46.60 20.79 11.51
N LYS A 194 46.48 20.61 12.83
CA LYS A 194 47.39 21.24 13.78
C LYS A 194 48.75 20.55 13.67
N VAL A 195 49.54 20.99 12.69
CA VAL A 195 51.00 20.94 12.77
C VAL A 195 51.44 22.29 13.32
N SER A 196 51.72 22.34 14.62
CA SER A 196 52.80 23.10 15.29
C SER A 196 52.69 22.95 16.79
#